data_AF-A0A101GZJ0-F1
#
_entry.id   AF-A0A101GZJ0-F1
#
_cell.length_a   1.000
_cell.length_b   1.000
_cell.length_c   1.000
_cell.angle_alpha   90.00
_cell.angle_beta   90.00
_cell.angle_gamma   90.00
#
_symmetry.space_group_name_H-M   'P 1'
#
loop_
_entity.id
_entity.type
_entity.pdbx_description
1 polymer ?
#
loop_
_entity_poly.entity_id
_entity_poly.type
_entity_poly.pdbx_seq_one_letter_code
_entity_poly.pdbx_strand_id
1 'polypeptide(L)' 'DKPKNVVVEKTLEPDVWVEPKIVFTVEADEITKKKDSKYLSLRFPRLVEWGRDKQAVQATTVKELEEMYGG' A
#
# COMPACT_ATOMS: atom_id res chain seq x y z
N ASP A 1 -16.02 10.76 4.77
CA ASP A 1 -15.85 10.03 6.05
C ASP A 1 -14.95 8.81 5.90
N LYS A 2 -14.31 8.40 6.99
CA LYS A 2 -13.42 7.21 7.04
C LYS A 2 -14.20 5.92 6.77
N PRO A 3 -13.81 5.09 5.79
CA PRO A 3 -14.44 3.80 5.56
C PRO A 3 -14.26 2.84 6.74
N LYS A 4 -15.31 2.08 7.08
CA LYS A 4 -15.29 1.14 8.22
C LYS A 4 -14.27 0.01 8.08
N ASN A 5 -13.91 -0.33 6.85
CA ASN A 5 -13.01 -1.43 6.50
C ASN A 5 -11.54 -1.00 6.33
N VAL A 6 -11.19 0.26 6.63
CA VAL A 6 -9.81 0.76 6.50
C VAL A 6 -9.22 1.02 7.88
N VAL A 7 -8.10 0.35 8.16
CA VAL A 7 -7.28 0.56 9.36
C VAL A 7 -6.09 1.42 8.96
N VAL A 8 -5.90 2.53 9.65
CA VAL A 8 -4.76 3.44 9.49
C VAL A 8 -4.33 3.93 10.86
N GLU A 9 -3.02 4.07 11.07
CA GLU A 9 -2.49 4.71 12.28
C GLU A 9 -2.90 6.19 12.31
N LYS A 10 -3.22 6.71 13.49
CA LYS A 10 -3.73 8.09 13.65
C LYS A 10 -2.80 9.16 13.06
N THR A 11 -1.50 8.92 13.09
CA THR A 11 -0.46 9.81 12.55
C THR A 11 -0.38 9.82 11.03
N LEU A 12 -1.02 8.85 10.37
CA LEU A 12 -1.04 8.68 8.91
C LEU A 12 -2.46 8.92 8.34
N GLU A 13 -3.39 9.44 9.14
CA GLU A 13 -4.74 9.74 8.65
C GLU A 13 -4.69 10.84 7.57
N PRO A 14 -5.29 10.60 6.39
CA PRO A 14 -5.35 11.60 5.34
C PRO A 14 -6.40 12.67 5.66
N ASP A 15 -6.24 13.85 5.08
CA ASP A 15 -7.26 14.92 5.15
C ASP A 15 -8.56 14.53 4.41
N VAL A 16 -8.44 13.73 3.35
CA VAL A 16 -9.55 13.34 2.48
C VAL A 16 -9.51 11.84 2.21
N TRP A 17 -10.67 11.20 2.39
CA TRP A 17 -10.90 9.80 2.09
C TRP A 17 -11.49 9.64 0.68
N VAL A 18 -10.97 8.68 -0.09
CA VAL A 18 -11.39 8.42 -1.47
C VAL A 18 -11.76 6.96 -1.68
N GLU A 19 -12.63 6.70 -2.64
CA GLU A 19 -12.92 5.35 -3.12
C GLU A 19 -11.80 4.87 -4.06
N PRO A 20 -11.34 3.62 -3.93
CA PRO A 20 -10.28 3.09 -4.78
C PRO A 20 -10.81 2.86 -6.21
N LYS A 21 -10.27 3.62 -7.17
CA LYS A 21 -10.64 3.53 -8.61
C LYS A 21 -9.45 3.40 -9.55
N ILE A 22 -8.25 3.74 -9.07
CA ILE A 22 -7.03 3.82 -9.88
C ILE A 22 -5.96 2.95 -9.23
N VAL A 23 -5.30 2.12 -10.03
CA VAL A 23 -4.12 1.34 -9.64
C VAL A 23 -2.90 1.92 -10.35
N PHE A 24 -1.81 2.06 -9.62
CA PHE A 24 -0.53 2.56 -10.11
C PHE A 24 0.60 1.63 -9.67
N THR A 25 1.72 1.67 -10.39
CA THR A 25 2.94 0.94 -10.00
C THR A 25 3.81 1.84 -9.15
N VAL A 26 4.29 1.29 -8.03
CA VAL A 26 5.27 1.91 -7.13
C VAL A 26 6.56 1.09 -7.19
N GLU A 27 7.67 1.77 -7.44
CA GLU A 27 9.01 1.22 -7.27
C GLU A 27 9.55 1.62 -5.89
N ALA A 28 10.27 0.72 -5.23
CA ALA A 28 10.90 0.97 -3.94
C ALA A 28 12.23 0.21 -3.86
N ASP A 29 13.15 0.67 -3.01
CA ASP A 29 14.47 0.05 -2.88
C ASP A 29 14.39 -1.28 -2.09
N GLU A 30 13.55 -1.31 -1.05
CA GLU A 30 13.31 -2.50 -0.23
C GLU A 30 11.94 -2.43 0.45
N ILE A 31 11.42 -3.61 0.83
CA ILE A 31 10.31 -3.74 1.77
C ILE A 31 10.92 -3.75 3.18
N THR A 32 10.34 -2.97 4.08
CA THR A 32 10.80 -2.81 5.46
C THR A 32 9.72 -3.23 6.43
N LYS A 33 10.14 -3.71 7.61
CA LYS A 33 9.25 -4.04 8.72
C LYS A 33 9.79 -3.38 9.99
N LYS A 34 8.98 -2.54 10.62
CA LYS A 34 9.34 -1.96 11.93
C LYS A 34 9.36 -3.06 12.98
N LYS A 35 10.36 -3.03 13.87
CA LYS A 35 10.41 -3.91 15.05
C LYS A 35 9.10 -3.75 15.84
N ASP A 36 8.47 -4.87 16.17
CA ASP A 36 7.17 -4.96 16.87
C ASP A 36 5.93 -4.53 16.05
N SER A 37 6.05 -4.35 14.73
CA SER A 37 4.91 -4.17 13.82
C SER A 37 4.60 -5.45 13.03
N LYS A 38 3.31 -5.75 12.84
CA LYS A 38 2.85 -6.76 11.89
C LYS A 38 2.75 -6.24 10.45
N TYR A 39 2.91 -4.93 10.26
CA TYR A 39 2.74 -4.26 8.96
C TYR A 39 4.07 -4.06 8.24
N LEU A 40 4.02 -4.13 6.91
CA LEU A 40 5.14 -3.86 6.01
C LEU A 40 5.07 -2.41 5.49
N SER A 41 6.21 -1.88 5.04
CA SER A 41 6.34 -0.55 4.45
C SER A 41 7.33 -0.57 3.29
N LEU A 42 7.22 0.38 2.37
CA LEU A 42 8.13 0.52 1.23
C LEU A 42 9.17 1.60 1.54
N ARG A 43 10.47 1.32 1.34
CA ARG A 43 11.53 2.32 1.49
C ARG A 43 11.77 3.07 0.18
N PHE A 44 11.79 4.39 0.28
CA PHE A 44 11.93 5.31 -0.85
C PHE A 44 10.96 5.04 -2.01
N PRO A 45 9.63 4.97 -1.74
CA PRO A 45 8.64 4.66 -2.76
C PRO A 45 8.56 5.76 -3.82
N ARG A 46 8.52 5.36 -5.09
CA ARG A 46 8.46 6.22 -6.28
C ARG A 46 7.32 5.76 -7.18
N LEU A 47 6.46 6.68 -7.59
CA LEU A 47 5.41 6.40 -8.57
C LEU A 47 6.06 6.29 -9.95
N VAL A 48 5.90 5.15 -10.62
CA VAL A 48 6.54 4.89 -11.93
C VAL A 48 5.55 4.71 -13.08
N GLU A 49 4.32 4.29 -12.79
CA GLU A 49 3.28 4.10 -13.80
C GLU A 49 1.91 4.46 -13.22
N TRP A 50 1.22 5.41 -13.83
CA TRP A 50 -0.13 5.82 -13.43
C TRP A 50 -1.20 5.12 -14.28
N GLY A 51 -2.39 4.92 -13.71
CA GLY A 51 -3.59 4.60 -14.50
C GLY A 51 -3.50 3.24 -15.21
N ARG A 52 -3.07 2.21 -14.51
CA ARG A 52 -3.02 0.85 -15.06
C ARG A 52 -4.42 0.38 -15.45
N ASP A 53 -4.51 -0.45 -16.48
CA ASP A 53 -5.72 -1.20 -16.82
C ASP A 53 -5.93 -2.34 -15.80
N LYS A 54 -6.21 -1.95 -14.55
CA LYS A 54 -6.42 -2.83 -13.40
C LYS A 54 -7.50 -2.27 -12.50
N GLN A 55 -8.35 -3.15 -12.01
CA GLN A 55 -9.33 -2.84 -10.96
C GLN A 55 -8.66 -2.83 -9.58
N ALA A 56 -9.27 -2.13 -8.62
CA ALA A 56 -8.77 -2.06 -7.25
C ALA A 56 -8.55 -3.44 -6.60
N VAL A 57 -9.38 -4.44 -6.96
CA VAL A 57 -9.26 -5.82 -6.46
C VAL A 57 -8.07 -6.60 -7.06
N GLN A 58 -7.40 -6.04 -8.06
CA GLN A 58 -6.21 -6.61 -8.72
C GLN A 58 -4.92 -5.89 -8.31
N ALA A 59 -5.01 -4.97 -7.34
CA ALA A 59 -3.83 -4.39 -6.71
C ALA A 59 -3.06 -5.46 -5.92
N THR A 60 -1.76 -5.23 -5.71
CA THR A 60 -0.90 -6.12 -4.92
C THR A 60 -1.49 -6.35 -3.54
N THR A 61 -1.65 -7.61 -3.17
CA THR A 61 -2.22 -8.06 -1.90
C THR A 61 -1.17 -8.04 -0.79
N VAL A 62 -1.64 -8.05 0.47
CA VAL A 62 -0.74 -8.18 1.64
C VAL A 62 0.05 -9.48 1.59
N LYS A 63 -0.57 -10.59 1.14
CA LYS A 63 0.10 -11.88 1.01
C LYS A 63 1.25 -11.84 0.01
N GLU A 64 1.04 -11.25 -1.16
CA GLU A 64 2.11 -11.07 -2.16
C GLU A 64 3.25 -10.21 -1.61
N LEU A 65 2.95 -9.13 -0.86
CA LEU A 65 3.99 -8.32 -0.20
C LEU A 65 4.76 -9.10 0.87
N GLU A 66 4.11 -9.98 1.62
CA GLU A 66 4.76 -10.85 2.60
C GLU A 66 5.68 -11.88 1.93
N GLU A 67 5.24 -12.48 0.82
CA GLU A 67 6.04 -13.39 0.00
C GLU A 67 7.26 -12.67 -0.60
N MET A 68 7.11 -11.42 -1.06
CA MET A 68 8.23 -10.60 -1.56
C MET A 68 9.23 -10.22 -0.48
N TYR A 69 8.79 -10.04 0.78
CA TYR A 69 9.68 -9.65 1.88
C TYR A 69 10.50 -10.83 2.44
N GLY A 70 9.91 -12.03 2.48
CA GLY A 70 10.52 -13.24 3.04
C GLY A 70 11.21 -14.15 2.01
N GLY A 71 11.22 -13.75 0.74
CA GLY A 71 11.91 -14.45 -0.36
C GLY A 71 13.43 -14.29 -0.34
#